data_AF-A0A5C5X055-F1
#
_entry.id   AF-A0A5C5X055-F1
#
_cell.length_a   1.000
_cell.length_b   1.000
_cell.length_c   1.000
_cell.angle_alpha   90.00
_cell.angle_beta   90.00
_cell.angle_gamma   90.00
#
_symmetry.space_group_name_H-M   'P 1'
#
loop_
_entity.id
_entity.type
_entity.pdbx_description
1 polymer ?
#
loop_
_entity_poly.entity_id
_entity_poly.type
_entity_poly.pdbx_seq_one_letter_code
_entity_poly.pdbx_strand_id
1 'polypeptide(L)'
;MTISVHEYFATRKDDRKKETRYLNVINKDSCTSCQSCATVCPVDCIYEVPSAMPGQSYHQIDTSRCIGCQMCYRSPNDSSDYYQLTICPWNAIDMLHNPNVKPTDHSIFAPYWKGESEDLPWPKIEEYGYQLFLDGQVFLPQQREDLHEILNHFTVPSWLFSEDGETVAIAELVESDSELVCYNATEQGRDLLDCIYDDWERIFMD
;
A
#
# COMPACT_ATOMS: atom_id res chain seq x y z
N MET A 1 -14.60 16.65 1.77
CA MET A 1 -14.67 16.01 3.09
C MET A 1 -14.21 14.59 2.85
N THR A 2 -12.96 14.28 3.20
CA THR A 2 -12.48 12.89 3.09
C THR A 2 -13.25 12.02 4.08
N ILE A 3 -13.62 10.83 3.64
CA ILE A 3 -14.26 9.81 4.46
C ILE A 3 -13.19 9.07 5.29
N SER A 4 -13.48 8.88 6.58
CA SER A 4 -12.60 8.12 7.47
C SER A 4 -12.51 6.67 7.01
N VAL A 5 -11.47 5.94 7.44
CA VAL A 5 -11.27 4.53 7.11
C VAL A 5 -12.51 3.66 7.37
N HIS A 6 -13.17 3.81 8.52
CA HIS A 6 -14.39 3.05 8.83
C HIS A 6 -15.57 3.42 7.91
N GLU A 7 -15.76 4.72 7.65
CA GLU A 7 -16.82 5.18 6.74
C GLU A 7 -16.57 4.74 5.30
N TYR A 8 -15.30 4.72 4.89
CA TYR A 8 -14.87 4.21 3.59
C TYR A 8 -15.24 2.75 3.43
N PHE A 9 -14.84 1.88 4.37
CA PHE A 9 -15.11 0.44 4.25
C PHE A 9 -16.61 0.11 4.37
N ALA A 10 -17.37 0.86 5.18
CA ALA A 10 -18.83 0.71 5.26
C ALA A 10 -19.57 1.07 3.96
N THR A 11 -18.97 1.89 3.08
CA THR A 11 -19.60 2.35 1.83
C THR A 11 -18.79 1.99 0.58
N ARG A 12 -17.81 1.10 0.75
CA ARG A 12 -16.83 0.74 -0.27
C ARG A 12 -17.50 0.11 -1.48
N LYS A 13 -17.17 0.60 -2.67
CA LYS A 13 -17.62 0.00 -3.94
C LYS A 13 -16.70 -1.17 -4.33
N ASP A 14 -17.12 -1.95 -5.32
CA ASP A 14 -16.33 -3.07 -5.83
C ASP A 14 -14.95 -2.65 -6.37
N ASP A 15 -14.07 -3.64 -6.43
CA ASP A 15 -12.74 -3.57 -7.01
C ASP A 15 -12.75 -3.22 -8.50
N ARG A 16 -11.59 -2.76 -8.99
CA ARG A 16 -11.40 -2.62 -10.44
C ARG A 16 -11.49 -3.99 -11.10
N LYS A 17 -12.07 -4.02 -12.31
CA LYS A 17 -12.21 -5.26 -13.10
C LYS A 17 -10.94 -5.69 -13.83
N LYS A 18 -9.97 -4.78 -14.02
CA LYS A 18 -8.75 -5.01 -14.78
C LYS A 18 -7.58 -4.36 -14.07
N GLU A 19 -6.45 -5.06 -14.00
CA GLU A 19 -5.24 -4.50 -13.43
C GLU A 19 -4.71 -3.32 -14.25
N THR A 20 -4.16 -2.34 -13.55
CA THR A 20 -3.71 -1.06 -14.13
C THR A 20 -2.20 -1.07 -14.27
N ARG A 21 -1.63 -0.36 -15.26
CA ARG A 21 -0.18 -0.33 -15.45
C ARG A 21 0.57 0.25 -14.24
N TYR A 22 -0.08 1.15 -13.52
CA TYR A 22 0.47 1.86 -12.37
C TYR A 22 -0.43 1.68 -11.15
N LEU A 23 0.20 1.65 -9.98
CA LEU A 23 -0.45 1.77 -8.67
C LEU A 23 0.09 3.03 -7.98
N ASN A 24 -0.75 3.64 -7.15
CA ASN A 24 -0.35 4.77 -6.31
C ASN A 24 -0.48 4.33 -4.86
N VAL A 25 0.53 4.65 -4.05
CA VAL A 25 0.53 4.44 -2.60
C VAL A 25 0.98 5.75 -1.95
N ILE A 26 0.53 6.01 -0.73
CA ILE A 26 0.89 7.21 0.01
C ILE A 26 1.96 6.83 1.04
N ASN A 27 2.98 7.65 1.17
CA ASN A 27 3.92 7.57 2.29
C ASN A 27 3.31 8.32 3.49
N LYS A 28 2.94 7.58 4.53
CA LYS A 28 2.36 8.10 5.77
C LYS A 28 3.20 9.21 6.39
N ASP A 29 4.52 9.07 6.44
CA ASP A 29 5.42 10.01 7.12
C ASP A 29 5.55 11.34 6.38
N SER A 30 5.21 11.37 5.09
CA SER A 30 5.16 12.59 4.28
C SER A 30 3.75 13.19 4.17
N CYS A 31 2.71 12.47 4.60
CA CYS A 31 1.32 12.87 4.43
C CYS A 31 0.78 13.60 5.65
N THR A 32 0.13 14.76 5.43
CA THR A 32 -0.43 15.61 6.51
C THR A 32 -1.95 15.61 6.56
N SER A 33 -2.59 14.70 5.82
CA SER A 33 -4.04 14.64 5.66
C SER A 33 -4.72 15.89 5.07
N CYS A 34 -4.05 16.61 4.15
CA CYS A 34 -4.60 17.84 3.55
C CYS A 34 -5.80 17.66 2.59
N GLN A 35 -6.21 16.42 2.29
CA GLN A 35 -7.35 16.05 1.43
C GLN A 35 -7.22 16.38 -0.06
N SER A 36 -6.15 17.03 -0.53
CA SER A 36 -6.00 17.40 -1.94
C SER A 36 -6.10 16.20 -2.89
N CYS A 37 -5.41 15.10 -2.59
CA CYS A 37 -5.45 13.89 -3.41
C CYS A 37 -6.83 13.21 -3.43
N ALA A 38 -7.50 13.12 -2.28
CA ALA A 38 -8.80 12.48 -2.15
C ALA A 38 -9.86 13.20 -2.99
N THR A 39 -9.87 14.54 -2.97
CA THR A 39 -10.86 15.35 -3.71
C THR A 39 -10.80 15.22 -5.23
N VAL A 40 -9.67 14.81 -5.79
CA VAL A 40 -9.48 14.66 -7.24
C VAL A 40 -9.56 13.20 -7.71
N CYS A 41 -9.67 12.23 -6.80
CA CYS A 41 -9.67 10.83 -7.15
C CYS A 41 -10.97 10.45 -7.87
N PRO A 42 -10.95 10.07 -9.16
CA PRO A 42 -12.18 9.85 -9.93
C PRO A 42 -12.97 8.60 -9.53
N VAL A 43 -12.39 7.75 -8.68
CA VAL A 43 -13.00 6.50 -8.21
C VAL A 43 -13.20 6.47 -6.69
N ASP A 44 -12.92 7.58 -5.99
CA ASP A 44 -13.08 7.72 -4.55
C ASP A 44 -12.47 6.53 -3.77
N CYS A 45 -11.19 6.24 -4.01
CA CYS A 45 -10.47 5.11 -3.38
C CYS A 45 -9.36 5.56 -2.40
N ILE A 46 -9.44 6.80 -1.92
CA ILE A 46 -8.49 7.37 -0.96
C ILE A 46 -9.28 7.75 0.28
N TYR A 47 -8.86 7.24 1.43
CA TYR A 47 -9.53 7.45 2.72
C TYR A 47 -8.55 7.99 3.76
N GLU A 48 -9.09 8.66 4.77
CA GLU A 48 -8.30 9.17 5.89
C GLU A 48 -8.15 8.10 6.98
N VAL A 49 -6.93 7.91 7.44
CA VAL A 49 -6.61 7.14 8.63
C VAL A 49 -6.35 8.13 9.78
N PRO A 50 -7.31 8.29 10.71
CA PRO A 50 -7.19 9.28 11.77
C PRO A 50 -6.17 8.86 12.82
N SER A 51 -5.41 9.82 13.34
CA SER A 51 -4.55 9.63 14.51
C SER A 51 -5.04 10.47 15.69
N ALA A 52 -4.90 9.94 16.90
CA ALA A 52 -5.13 10.70 18.12
C ALA A 52 -4.05 11.79 18.34
N MET A 53 -2.89 11.64 17.71
CA MET A 53 -1.81 12.63 17.75
C MET A 53 -2.03 13.70 16.67
N PRO A 54 -2.07 14.99 17.04
CA PRO A 54 -2.23 16.07 16.07
C PRO A 54 -1.16 16.02 14.98
N GLY A 55 -1.58 16.14 13.72
CA GLY A 55 -0.69 16.16 12.56
C GLY A 55 -0.18 14.79 12.11
N GLN A 56 -0.64 13.70 12.71
CA GLN A 56 -0.27 12.33 12.30
C GLN A 56 -1.40 11.56 11.60
N SER A 57 -2.56 12.20 11.38
CA SER A 57 -3.53 11.65 10.42
C SER A 57 -2.90 11.67 9.04
N TYR A 58 -3.19 10.64 8.26
CA TYR A 58 -2.70 10.51 6.90
C TYR A 58 -3.78 9.92 6.01
N HIS A 59 -3.52 9.89 4.70
CA HIS A 59 -4.41 9.22 3.75
C HIS A 59 -3.77 7.93 3.28
N GLN A 60 -4.60 6.92 3.03
CA GLN A 60 -4.18 5.67 2.42
C GLN A 60 -5.01 5.41 1.16
N ILE A 61 -4.41 4.72 0.20
CA ILE A 61 -5.06 4.37 -1.08
C ILE A 61 -5.47 2.90 -1.02
N ASP A 62 -6.74 2.63 -1.32
CA ASP A 62 -7.20 1.27 -1.61
C ASP A 62 -6.63 0.84 -2.97
N THR A 63 -5.52 0.11 -2.91
CA THR A 63 -4.76 -0.31 -4.08
C THR A 63 -5.51 -1.30 -4.96
N SER A 64 -6.63 -1.88 -4.52
CA SER A 64 -7.49 -2.78 -5.29
C SER A 64 -8.59 -2.04 -6.08
N ARG A 65 -8.85 -0.78 -5.73
CA ARG A 65 -9.76 0.13 -6.44
C ARG A 65 -9.04 1.22 -7.23
N CYS A 66 -7.79 1.52 -6.87
CA CYS A 66 -6.96 2.47 -7.61
C CYS A 66 -6.87 2.10 -9.09
N ILE A 67 -7.05 3.08 -9.98
CA ILE A 67 -7.00 2.90 -11.43
C ILE A 67 -5.71 3.44 -12.07
N GLY A 68 -4.72 3.86 -11.27
CA GLY A 68 -3.45 4.40 -11.77
C GLY A 68 -3.58 5.64 -12.66
N CYS A 69 -4.63 6.45 -12.46
CA CYS A 69 -4.96 7.61 -13.30
C CYS A 69 -4.03 8.83 -13.12
N GLN A 70 -3.13 8.79 -12.13
CA GLN A 70 -2.13 9.84 -11.83
C GLN A 70 -2.68 11.20 -11.37
N MET A 71 -4.00 11.39 -11.37
CA MET A 71 -4.62 12.67 -10.98
C MET A 71 -4.31 13.08 -9.54
N CYS A 72 -4.14 12.13 -8.62
CA CYS A 72 -3.75 12.44 -7.24
C CYS A 72 -2.32 12.98 -7.10
N TYR A 73 -1.48 12.78 -8.12
CA TYR A 73 -0.07 13.20 -8.15
C TYR A 73 0.12 14.49 -8.95
N ARG A 74 -0.36 14.56 -10.20
CA ARG A 74 -0.12 15.68 -11.14
C ARG A 74 -1.41 16.16 -11.80
N SER A 75 -1.60 17.48 -11.90
CA SER A 75 -2.65 18.06 -12.76
C SER A 75 -2.18 18.05 -14.22
N PRO A 76 -2.88 17.32 -15.13
CA PRO A 76 -2.48 17.27 -16.54
C PRO A 76 -2.69 18.60 -17.29
N ASN A 77 -3.72 19.36 -16.92
CA ASN A 77 -4.18 20.51 -17.71
C ASN A 77 -3.44 21.82 -17.38
N ASP A 78 -2.79 21.89 -16.22
CA ASP A 78 -2.20 23.13 -15.71
C ASP A 78 -0.66 23.06 -15.62
N SER A 79 -0.06 21.98 -16.12
CA SER A 79 1.40 21.85 -16.21
C SER A 79 1.94 22.60 -17.43
N SER A 80 3.10 23.24 -17.30
CA SER A 80 3.84 23.86 -18.41
C SER A 80 5.27 23.32 -18.48
N ASP A 81 6.02 23.69 -19.53
CA ASP A 81 7.44 23.34 -19.67
C ASP A 81 8.31 23.86 -18.51
N TYR A 82 7.83 24.85 -17.74
CA TYR A 82 8.59 25.49 -16.66
C TYR A 82 8.17 25.05 -15.26
N TYR A 83 6.96 24.52 -15.09
CA TYR A 83 6.46 24.11 -13.78
C TYR A 83 5.48 22.95 -13.90
N GLN A 84 5.60 22.01 -12.97
CA GLN A 84 4.66 20.93 -12.76
C GLN A 84 3.72 21.30 -11.62
N LEU A 85 2.41 21.33 -11.89
CA LEU A 85 1.43 21.49 -10.82
C LEU A 85 1.17 20.12 -10.18
N THR A 86 1.75 19.91 -9.01
CA THR A 86 1.49 18.71 -8.19
C THR A 86 0.20 18.89 -7.39
N ILE A 87 -0.59 17.82 -7.31
CA ILE A 87 -1.80 17.81 -6.48
C ILE A 87 -1.45 17.56 -5.01
N CYS A 88 -0.48 16.69 -4.75
CA CYS A 88 0.05 16.49 -3.41
C CYS A 88 1.15 17.53 -3.14
N PRO A 89 0.92 18.52 -2.26
CA PRO A 89 1.91 19.55 -1.97
C PRO A 89 3.12 19.01 -1.17
N TRP A 90 2.99 17.82 -0.59
CA TRP A 90 4.01 17.19 0.25
C TRP A 90 4.85 16.14 -0.48
N ASN A 91 4.58 15.92 -1.77
CA ASN A 91 5.20 14.84 -2.54
C ASN A 91 5.10 13.46 -1.85
N ALA A 92 3.98 13.21 -1.18
CA ALA A 92 3.77 12.00 -0.37
C ALA A 92 3.17 10.81 -1.16
N ILE A 93 3.10 10.89 -2.50
CA ILE A 93 2.47 9.85 -3.32
C ILE A 93 3.55 9.23 -4.19
N ASP A 94 3.76 7.93 -3.98
CA ASP A 94 4.64 7.14 -4.81
C ASP A 94 3.80 6.46 -5.90
N MET A 95 4.27 6.57 -7.14
CA MET A 95 3.68 5.91 -8.29
C MET A 95 4.56 4.75 -8.72
N LEU A 96 3.93 3.61 -8.88
CA LEU A 96 4.60 2.32 -8.91
C LEU A 96 4.23 1.65 -10.21
N HIS A 97 5.16 0.98 -10.86
CA HIS A 97 4.74 -0.03 -11.83
C HIS A 97 3.97 -1.12 -11.11
N ASN A 98 2.79 -1.46 -11.62
CA ASN A 98 1.95 -2.47 -11.00
C ASN A 98 2.59 -3.86 -11.23
N PRO A 99 3.04 -4.54 -10.16
CA PRO A 99 3.65 -5.85 -10.29
C PRO A 99 2.66 -6.88 -10.85
N ASN A 100 1.35 -6.68 -10.70
CA ASN A 100 0.32 -7.58 -11.21
C ASN A 100 0.14 -7.52 -12.75
N VAL A 101 0.71 -6.51 -13.41
CA VAL A 101 0.66 -6.37 -14.89
C VAL A 101 1.99 -6.72 -15.53
N LYS A 102 3.08 -6.24 -14.92
CA LYS A 102 4.44 -6.47 -15.42
C LYS A 102 5.29 -6.96 -14.26
N PRO A 103 5.11 -8.22 -13.83
CA PRO A 103 5.92 -8.80 -12.78
C PRO A 103 7.38 -8.85 -13.22
N THR A 104 8.29 -8.71 -12.27
CA THR A 104 9.70 -9.05 -12.47
C THR A 104 9.85 -10.57 -12.56
N ASP A 105 10.97 -11.03 -13.15
CA ASP A 105 11.25 -12.48 -13.25
C ASP A 105 11.37 -13.13 -11.86
N HIS A 106 11.87 -12.36 -10.89
CA HIS A 106 12.02 -12.78 -9.51
C HIS A 106 11.47 -11.71 -8.58
N SER A 107 10.77 -12.16 -7.53
CA SER A 107 10.28 -11.29 -6.48
C SER A 107 11.40 -10.87 -5.54
N ILE A 108 11.37 -9.61 -5.10
CA ILE A 108 12.28 -9.12 -4.03
C ILE A 108 12.04 -9.84 -2.70
N PHE A 109 10.86 -10.44 -2.50
CA PHE A 109 10.52 -11.22 -1.31
C PHE A 109 11.03 -12.67 -1.38
N ALA A 110 11.33 -13.18 -2.58
CA ALA A 110 11.67 -14.60 -2.78
C ALA A 110 12.89 -15.07 -1.96
N PRO A 111 14.00 -14.30 -1.84
CA PRO A 111 15.14 -14.71 -1.01
C PRO A 111 14.81 -14.91 0.47
N TYR A 112 13.83 -14.15 0.95
CA TYR A 112 13.44 -14.10 2.36
C TYR A 112 12.38 -15.14 2.72
N TRP A 113 11.67 -15.72 1.76
CA TRP A 113 10.68 -16.74 2.06
C TRP A 113 11.32 -18.08 2.47
N LYS A 114 10.79 -18.66 3.56
CA LYS A 114 11.18 -19.97 4.13
C LYS A 114 9.97 -20.84 4.49
N GLY A 115 8.78 -20.49 4.00
CA GLY A 115 7.57 -21.28 4.26
C GLY A 115 7.43 -22.48 3.32
N GLU A 116 6.34 -23.22 3.50
CA GLU A 116 6.13 -24.51 2.80
C GLU A 116 5.72 -24.37 1.33
N SER A 117 5.04 -23.27 0.96
CA SER A 117 4.63 -23.04 -0.43
C SER A 117 5.77 -22.51 -1.27
N GLU A 118 5.98 -23.06 -2.47
CA GLU A 118 6.97 -22.57 -3.44
C GLU A 118 6.37 -21.55 -4.44
N ASP A 119 5.05 -21.60 -4.65
CA ASP A 119 4.33 -20.76 -5.62
C ASP A 119 3.41 -19.79 -4.88
N LEU A 120 4.00 -18.68 -4.42
CA LEU A 120 3.24 -17.59 -3.80
C LEU A 120 2.75 -16.59 -4.84
N PRO A 121 1.65 -15.86 -4.57
CA PRO A 121 1.18 -14.76 -5.38
C PRO A 121 2.10 -13.53 -5.24
N TRP A 122 3.35 -13.67 -5.70
CA TRP A 122 4.42 -12.67 -5.57
C TRP A 122 4.01 -11.26 -5.96
N PRO A 123 3.26 -11.03 -7.07
CA PRO A 123 2.85 -9.68 -7.43
C PRO A 123 1.97 -9.00 -6.37
N LYS A 124 1.07 -9.76 -5.72
CA LYS A 124 0.22 -9.24 -4.66
C LYS A 124 0.97 -9.08 -3.35
N ILE A 125 1.93 -9.96 -3.06
CA ILE A 125 2.85 -9.81 -1.94
C ILE A 125 3.66 -8.52 -2.08
N GLU A 126 4.19 -8.21 -3.26
CA GLU A 126 4.92 -6.95 -3.49
C GLU A 126 4.03 -5.71 -3.42
N GLU A 127 2.77 -5.80 -3.86
CA GLU A 127 1.79 -4.72 -3.73
C GLU A 127 1.53 -4.37 -2.27
N TYR A 128 1.10 -5.35 -1.47
CA TYR A 128 0.74 -5.13 -0.06
C TYR A 128 1.95 -5.01 0.86
N GLY A 129 3.04 -5.72 0.58
CA GLY A 129 4.29 -5.58 1.30
C GLY A 129 4.84 -4.16 1.22
N TYR A 130 4.67 -3.48 0.09
CA TYR A 130 5.09 -2.09 0.00
C TYR A 130 4.17 -1.14 0.75
N GLN A 131 2.87 -1.43 0.78
CA GLN A 131 1.94 -0.66 1.59
C GLN A 131 2.27 -0.83 3.09
N LEU A 132 2.62 -2.03 3.54
CA LEU A 132 3.13 -2.27 4.89
C LEU A 132 4.43 -1.51 5.16
N PHE A 133 5.34 -1.44 4.18
CA PHE A 133 6.59 -0.68 4.29
C PHE A 133 6.33 0.83 4.46
N LEU A 134 5.47 1.44 3.65
CA LEU A 134 5.21 2.88 3.70
C LEU A 134 4.25 3.32 4.83
N ASP A 135 3.18 2.56 5.06
CA ASP A 135 2.10 2.97 5.97
C ASP A 135 2.23 2.31 7.36
N GLY A 136 3.00 1.22 7.45
CA GLY A 136 3.06 0.34 8.63
C GLY A 136 1.80 -0.49 8.85
N GLN A 137 0.75 -0.31 8.05
CA GLN A 137 -0.52 -0.99 8.20
C GLN A 137 -1.33 -1.04 6.89
N VAL A 138 -2.13 -2.09 6.75
CA VAL A 138 -2.99 -2.33 5.59
C VAL A 138 -4.41 -2.60 6.06
N PHE A 139 -5.36 -1.86 5.49
CA PHE A 139 -6.79 -2.09 5.71
C PHE A 139 -7.40 -2.81 4.51
N LEU A 140 -8.16 -3.86 4.77
CA LEU A 140 -8.85 -4.66 3.77
C LEU A 140 -10.34 -4.75 4.11
N PRO A 141 -11.23 -4.89 3.13
CA PRO A 141 -12.64 -5.16 3.42
C PRO A 141 -12.81 -6.56 4.02
N GLN A 142 -13.69 -6.71 5.01
CA GLN A 142 -13.93 -7.97 5.72
C GLN A 142 -14.42 -9.09 4.78
N GLN A 143 -15.11 -8.76 3.69
CA GLN A 143 -15.70 -9.77 2.80
C GLN A 143 -14.72 -10.31 1.74
N ARG A 144 -13.45 -9.90 1.74
CA ARG A 144 -12.46 -10.29 0.73
C ARG A 144 -11.44 -11.28 1.25
N GLU A 145 -11.91 -12.52 1.40
CA GLU A 145 -11.11 -13.67 1.83
C GLU A 145 -9.86 -13.86 0.96
N ASP A 146 -9.95 -13.63 -0.34
CA ASP A 146 -8.82 -13.72 -1.28
C ASP A 146 -7.70 -12.74 -0.95
N LEU A 147 -8.01 -11.54 -0.45
CA LEU A 147 -7.00 -10.58 -0.01
C LEU A 147 -6.45 -10.93 1.38
N HIS A 148 -7.28 -11.49 2.25
CA HIS A 148 -6.85 -11.96 3.57
C HIS A 148 -5.85 -13.12 3.42
N GLU A 149 -6.06 -14.02 2.46
CA GLU A 149 -5.11 -15.08 2.12
C GLU A 149 -3.72 -14.51 1.76
N ILE A 150 -3.66 -13.42 1.00
CA ILE A 150 -2.39 -12.73 0.71
C ILE A 150 -1.74 -12.22 1.99
N LEU A 151 -2.49 -11.51 2.83
CA LEU A 151 -1.94 -10.90 4.05
C LEU A 151 -1.57 -11.94 5.10
N ASN A 152 -2.22 -13.11 5.10
CA ASN A 152 -1.89 -14.23 5.98
C ASN A 152 -0.50 -14.82 5.70
N HIS A 153 0.06 -14.65 4.49
CA HIS A 153 1.46 -15.00 4.25
C HIS A 153 2.42 -14.12 5.06
N PHE A 154 2.05 -12.88 5.39
CA PHE A 154 2.85 -12.01 6.25
C PHE A 154 2.69 -12.31 7.74
N THR A 155 1.62 -13.00 8.15
CA THR A 155 1.35 -13.30 9.57
C THR A 155 2.00 -14.58 10.08
N VAL A 156 2.50 -15.41 9.18
CA VAL A 156 3.26 -16.62 9.55
C VAL A 156 4.75 -16.30 9.73
N PRO A 157 5.43 -16.91 10.73
CA PRO A 157 6.86 -16.71 10.96
C PRO A 157 7.71 -17.50 9.96
N SER A 158 7.61 -17.13 8.68
CA SER A 158 8.24 -17.82 7.54
C SER A 158 9.15 -16.91 6.73
N TRP A 159 9.47 -15.71 7.25
CA TRP A 159 10.32 -14.74 6.59
C TRP A 159 11.68 -14.68 7.27
N LEU A 160 12.74 -15.02 6.54
CA LEU A 160 14.13 -14.99 7.00
C LEU A 160 14.50 -13.59 7.46
N PHE A 161 14.93 -13.49 8.72
CA PHE A 161 15.28 -12.23 9.37
C PHE A 161 16.78 -12.10 9.61
N SER A 162 17.46 -13.20 9.93
CA SER A 162 18.89 -13.20 10.26
C SER A 162 19.66 -14.29 9.50
N GLU A 163 20.98 -14.11 9.40
CA GLU A 163 21.89 -15.09 8.77
C GLU A 163 21.88 -16.45 9.49
N ASP A 164 21.54 -16.45 10.79
CA ASP A 164 21.43 -17.65 11.62
C ASP A 164 20.18 -18.51 11.28
N GLY A 165 19.35 -18.04 10.35
CA GLY A 165 18.16 -18.75 9.88
C GLY A 165 16.90 -18.47 10.69
N GLU A 166 16.90 -17.44 11.55
CA GLU A 166 15.70 -17.05 12.29
C GLU A 166 14.63 -16.49 11.34
N THR A 167 13.37 -16.85 11.60
CA THR A 167 12.23 -16.40 10.82
C THR A 167 11.25 -15.60 11.66
N VAL A 168 10.63 -14.59 11.05
CA VAL A 168 9.67 -13.68 11.69
C VAL A 168 8.39 -13.57 10.87
N ALA A 169 7.32 -13.12 11.53
CA ALA A 169 6.11 -12.67 10.86
C ALA A 169 6.27 -11.18 10.55
N ILE A 170 5.99 -10.78 9.31
CA ILE A 170 6.09 -9.38 8.88
C ILE A 170 4.92 -8.56 9.42
N ALA A 171 3.73 -9.16 9.55
CA ALA A 171 2.53 -8.47 10.00
C ALA A 171 1.75 -9.26 11.04
N GLU A 172 0.87 -8.59 11.75
CA GLU A 172 -0.09 -9.18 12.69
C GLU A 172 -1.50 -8.60 12.44
N LEU A 173 -2.52 -9.42 12.66
CA LEU A 173 -3.91 -8.99 12.60
C LEU A 173 -4.25 -8.23 13.90
N VAL A 174 -4.61 -6.95 13.79
CA VAL A 174 -4.88 -6.08 14.96
C VAL A 174 -6.36 -5.71 15.12
N GLU A 175 -7.11 -5.67 14.02
CA GLU A 175 -8.52 -5.33 14.04
C GLU A 175 -9.28 -6.16 13.00
N SER A 176 -10.46 -6.61 13.37
CA SER A 176 -11.42 -7.24 12.47
C SER A 176 -12.83 -6.94 12.99
N ASP A 177 -13.60 -6.21 12.21
CA ASP A 177 -15.00 -5.90 12.47
C ASP A 177 -15.90 -6.38 11.31
N SER A 178 -17.15 -5.92 11.24
CA SER A 178 -18.07 -6.36 10.18
C SER A 178 -17.73 -5.81 8.78
N GLU A 179 -16.97 -4.71 8.72
CA GLU A 179 -16.70 -3.95 7.51
C GLU A 179 -15.24 -4.10 7.04
N LEU A 180 -14.29 -4.12 7.97
CA LEU A 180 -12.86 -4.09 7.66
C LEU A 180 -11.99 -4.98 8.56
N VAL A 181 -10.82 -5.26 8.03
CA VAL A 181 -9.70 -5.91 8.71
C VAL A 181 -8.48 -5.00 8.63
N CYS A 182 -7.73 -4.88 9.72
CA CYS A 182 -6.45 -4.17 9.75
C CYS A 182 -5.31 -5.12 10.12
N TYR A 183 -4.26 -5.11 9.29
CA TYR A 183 -2.99 -5.78 9.54
C TYR A 183 -1.93 -4.72 9.80
N ASN A 184 -1.18 -4.86 10.89
CA ASN A 184 -0.05 -3.99 11.22
C ASN A 184 1.28 -4.71 11.00
N ALA A 185 2.27 -4.00 10.48
CA ALA A 185 3.63 -4.49 10.44
C ALA A 185 4.19 -4.63 11.87
N THR A 186 4.78 -5.80 12.17
CA THR A 186 5.48 -6.03 13.44
C THR A 186 6.76 -5.19 13.49
N GLU A 187 7.41 -5.08 14.66
CA GLU A 187 8.68 -4.36 14.77
C GLU A 187 9.77 -5.01 13.90
N GLN A 188 10.00 -6.31 14.06
CA GLN A 188 10.94 -7.04 13.19
C GLN A 188 10.49 -7.07 11.73
N GLY A 189 9.18 -7.06 11.48
CA GLY A 189 8.61 -6.96 10.14
C GLY A 189 8.99 -5.66 9.44
N ARG A 190 8.94 -4.52 10.15
CA ARG A 190 9.40 -3.23 9.62
C ARG A 190 10.89 -3.25 9.32
N ASP A 191 11.71 -3.73 10.26
CA ASP A 191 13.17 -3.84 10.05
C ASP A 191 13.49 -4.72 8.82
N LEU A 192 12.74 -5.80 8.62
CA LEU A 192 12.89 -6.67 7.46
C LEU A 192 12.43 -5.99 6.17
N LEU A 193 11.30 -5.28 6.18
CA LEU A 193 10.80 -4.54 5.03
C LEU A 193 11.78 -3.43 4.61
N ASP A 194 12.41 -2.75 5.57
CA ASP A 194 13.49 -1.79 5.29
C ASP A 194 14.65 -2.44 4.53
N CYS A 195 15.02 -3.68 4.89
CA CYS A 195 16.05 -4.43 4.17
C CYS A 195 15.59 -4.93 2.79
N ILE A 196 14.33 -5.34 2.65
CA ILE A 196 13.77 -5.86 1.39
C ILE A 196 13.63 -4.73 0.36
N TYR A 197 13.22 -3.56 0.81
CA TYR A 197 13.01 -2.38 -0.04
C TYR A 197 14.23 -1.43 -0.04
N ASP A 198 15.35 -1.84 0.56
CA ASP A 198 16.61 -1.10 0.48
C ASP A 198 17.05 -1.01 -1.00
N ASP A 199 17.47 0.19 -1.41
CA ASP A 199 17.81 0.53 -2.81
C ASP A 199 16.71 0.21 -3.84
N TRP A 200 15.47 -0.02 -3.42
CA TRP A 200 14.43 -0.41 -4.36
C TRP A 200 13.96 0.77 -5.21
N GLU A 201 14.35 0.73 -6.47
CA GLU A 201 14.01 1.74 -7.46
C GLU A 201 12.55 1.60 -7.90
N ARG A 202 11.64 2.34 -7.26
CA ARG A 202 10.35 2.62 -7.88
C ARG A 202 10.40 3.94 -8.63
N ILE A 203 10.23 3.80 -9.93
CA ILE A 203 10.15 4.87 -10.93
C ILE A 203 9.31 6.04 -10.38
N PHE A 204 9.99 7.07 -9.89
CA PHE A 204 9.44 8.39 -9.76
C PHE A 204 9.25 8.89 -11.19
N MET A 205 8.01 9.18 -11.58
CA MET A 205 7.80 9.91 -12.83
C MET A 205 8.31 11.33 -12.61
N ASP A 206 9.60 11.53 -12.88
CA ASP A 206 10.24 12.85 -13.00
C ASP A 206 9.41 13.80 -13.90
#